data_AF-A0A4Q3GVD5-F1
#
_entry.id   AF-A0A4Q3GVD5-F1
#
_cell.length_a   1.000
_cell.length_b   1.000
_cell.length_c   1.000
_cell.angle_alpha   90.00
_cell.angle_beta   90.00
_cell.angle_gamma   90.00
#
_symmetry.space_group_name_H-M   'P 1'
#
loop_
_entity.id
_entity.type
_entity.pdbx_description
1 polymer ?
#
loop_
_entity_poly.entity_id
_entity_poly.type
_entity_poly.pdbx_seq_one_letter_code
_entity_poly.pdbx_strand_id
1 'polypeptide(L)'
;MNEQIWREPHFTAGTTNPIICFSHLRWDFVLQRPQHLMNRFGRSRPIYFFEEHFPTDHHSAYLEYHPFEGTEIVSVRPRLPKVWDEKQCRDGLGQLLRLMMRLNKIVDPILWFYSPTMYSFARGTEAAAVVYDCMDELANFRFAPANLKQIEAELMQRADLVLTGGTSLFEARRHSHDNIHAFPSGVDIAHFAAARSGIAAEPAMVDLPGKKLGYYGVIDERIDLGLLERVARARPEWSIVMVGPLAKLGQDELPRVPNLHFVGPRPYADLPRCLAAWDVALMPFAINDATRFISPTKTPEYLAAGLPVVSTPIVDVVASYGDLPAVPKRRRWSTTAWMSLRTSVSPRPT
;
A
#
# COMPACT_ATOMS: atom_id res chain seq x y z
N MET A 1 -18.02 -35.15 -6.54
CA MET A 1 -16.85 -34.95 -5.66
C MET A 1 -15.72 -34.52 -6.59
N ASN A 2 -15.51 -33.21 -6.73
CA ASN A 2 -14.65 -32.65 -7.78
C ASN A 2 -13.17 -32.78 -7.40
N GLU A 3 -12.47 -33.72 -8.02
CA GLU A 3 -11.02 -33.91 -7.94
C GLU A 3 -10.21 -32.76 -8.60
N GLN A 4 -10.84 -31.67 -9.03
CA GLN A 4 -10.20 -30.57 -9.76
C GLN A 4 -9.78 -29.35 -8.91
N ILE A 5 -9.98 -29.37 -7.59
CA ILE A 5 -9.64 -28.22 -6.72
C ILE A 5 -8.14 -28.18 -6.35
N TRP A 6 -7.42 -29.30 -6.50
CA TRP A 6 -5.99 -29.38 -6.22
C TRP A 6 -5.24 -29.83 -7.46
N ARG A 7 -4.95 -28.91 -8.39
CA ARG A 7 -3.84 -29.16 -9.31
C ARG A 7 -2.57 -29.15 -8.48
N GLU A 8 -1.84 -30.27 -8.49
CA GLU A 8 -0.47 -30.28 -7.96
C GLU A 8 0.30 -29.16 -8.65
N PRO A 9 0.90 -28.24 -7.89
CA PRO A 9 1.67 -27.17 -8.49
C PRO A 9 2.79 -27.78 -9.34
N HIS A 10 2.83 -27.37 -10.61
CA HIS A 10 3.80 -27.87 -11.58
C HIS A 10 5.17 -27.25 -11.29
N PHE A 11 5.90 -27.80 -10.31
CA PHE A 11 7.28 -27.40 -10.07
C PHE A 11 8.21 -28.26 -10.91
N THR A 12 8.77 -27.68 -11.98
CA THR A 12 9.99 -28.23 -12.60
C THR A 12 11.11 -28.17 -11.57
N ALA A 13 11.72 -29.32 -11.28
CA ALA A 13 12.83 -29.42 -10.33
C ALA A 13 14.00 -28.52 -10.74
N GLY A 14 14.09 -27.38 -10.08
CA GLY A 14 15.17 -26.41 -10.09
C GLY A 14 15.03 -25.57 -8.83
N THR A 15 16.04 -25.57 -7.97
CA THR A 15 16.03 -25.01 -6.61
C THR A 15 15.80 -23.49 -6.62
N THR A 16 14.56 -23.05 -6.45
CA THR A 16 14.27 -21.68 -6.04
C THR A 16 13.58 -21.71 -4.69
N ASN A 17 14.28 -21.23 -3.66
CA ASN A 17 13.79 -21.16 -2.29
C ASN A 17 12.42 -20.45 -2.25
N PRO A 18 11.39 -21.04 -1.61
CA PRO A 18 10.07 -20.41 -1.49
C PRO A 18 10.17 -19.10 -0.69
N ILE A 19 9.26 -18.16 -0.95
CA ILE A 19 9.19 -16.92 -0.16
C ILE A 19 8.08 -17.05 0.88
N ILE A 20 8.41 -16.75 2.14
CA ILE A 20 7.41 -16.46 3.18
C ILE A 20 7.37 -14.95 3.34
N CYS A 21 6.30 -14.33 2.87
CA CYS A 21 6.09 -12.88 2.91
C CYS A 21 5.24 -12.51 4.13
N PHE A 22 5.83 -11.85 5.12
CA PHE A 22 5.19 -11.39 6.35
C PHE A 22 4.59 -9.99 6.16
N SER A 23 3.27 -9.90 6.04
CA SER A 23 2.57 -8.69 5.63
C SER A 23 1.46 -8.29 6.60
N HIS A 24 1.46 -7.01 7.01
CA HIS A 24 0.32 -6.39 7.70
C HIS A 24 -0.80 -5.97 6.73
N LEU A 25 -0.54 -6.00 5.43
CA LEU A 25 -1.53 -5.81 4.38
C LEU A 25 -2.09 -7.17 3.97
N ARG A 26 -3.40 -7.25 3.79
CA ARG A 26 -4.09 -8.44 3.27
C ARG A 26 -3.90 -8.57 1.77
N TRP A 27 -3.80 -9.80 1.26
CA TRP A 27 -3.61 -10.05 -0.16
C TRP A 27 -4.74 -9.46 -1.03
N ASP A 28 -5.98 -9.60 -0.57
CA ASP A 28 -7.24 -9.30 -1.27
C ASP A 28 -7.88 -7.95 -0.88
N PHE A 29 -7.14 -7.05 -0.21
CA PHE A 29 -7.66 -5.74 0.20
C PHE A 29 -7.37 -4.62 -0.81
N VAL A 30 -6.16 -4.07 -0.80
CA VAL A 30 -5.72 -3.02 -1.73
C VAL A 30 -4.46 -3.50 -2.42
N LEU A 31 -4.48 -3.51 -3.76
CA LEU A 31 -3.31 -3.88 -4.55
C LEU A 31 -2.22 -2.83 -4.38
N GLN A 32 -1.07 -3.25 -3.86
CA GLN A 32 0.09 -2.41 -3.58
C GLN A 32 1.38 -3.16 -3.93
N ARG A 33 2.53 -2.58 -3.59
CA ARG A 33 3.85 -3.14 -3.86
C ARG A 33 4.02 -4.61 -3.40
N PRO A 34 3.61 -5.04 -2.19
CA PRO A 34 3.74 -6.44 -1.79
C PRO A 34 3.09 -7.37 -2.80
N GLN A 35 1.86 -7.06 -3.23
CA GLN A 35 1.14 -7.88 -4.19
C GLN A 35 1.79 -7.85 -5.57
N HIS A 36 2.30 -6.70 -6.03
CA HIS A 36 3.01 -6.62 -7.31
C HIS A 36 4.31 -7.44 -7.33
N LEU A 37 5.12 -7.34 -6.27
CA LEU A 37 6.39 -8.07 -6.20
C LEU A 37 6.15 -9.57 -6.02
N MET A 38 5.25 -9.95 -5.12
CA MET A 38 4.93 -11.36 -4.88
C MET A 38 4.29 -12.02 -6.11
N ASN A 39 3.43 -11.32 -6.87
CA ASN A 39 2.94 -11.84 -8.15
C ASN A 39 4.05 -12.10 -9.17
N ARG A 40 5.08 -11.25 -9.20
CA ARG A 40 6.23 -11.45 -10.12
C ARG A 40 7.11 -12.60 -9.66
N PHE A 41 7.41 -12.69 -8.36
CA PHE A 41 8.21 -13.80 -7.82
C PHE A 41 7.48 -15.14 -7.95
N GLY A 42 6.16 -15.14 -7.75
CA GLY A 42 5.27 -16.29 -7.89
C GLY A 42 5.37 -16.99 -9.26
N ARG A 43 5.79 -16.29 -10.32
CA ARG A 43 6.03 -16.91 -11.64
C ARG A 43 7.16 -17.93 -11.66
N SER A 44 8.00 -17.96 -10.63
CA SER A 44 9.22 -18.78 -10.57
C SER A 44 9.37 -19.61 -9.31
N ARG A 45 8.59 -19.34 -8.25
CA ARG A 45 8.71 -20.02 -6.95
C ARG A 45 7.41 -19.91 -6.14
N PRO A 46 7.15 -20.83 -5.19
CA PRO A 46 6.00 -20.73 -4.31
C PRO A 46 6.06 -19.49 -3.41
N ILE A 47 4.90 -18.87 -3.17
CA ILE A 47 4.76 -17.74 -2.24
C ILE A 47 3.74 -18.07 -1.15
N TYR A 48 4.19 -18.03 0.10
CA TYR A 48 3.33 -18.08 1.29
C TYR A 48 3.19 -16.66 1.83
N PHE A 49 2.04 -16.04 1.61
CA PHE A 49 1.76 -14.68 2.06
C PHE A 49 1.17 -14.73 3.48
N PHE A 50 2.04 -14.67 4.48
CA PHE A 50 1.68 -14.80 5.89
C PHE A 50 1.14 -13.46 6.41
N GLU A 51 -0.16 -13.42 6.67
CA GLU A 51 -0.85 -12.19 7.05
C GLU A 51 -1.03 -12.08 8.58
N GLU A 52 -1.51 -10.92 9.04
CA GLU A 52 -1.84 -10.72 10.45
C GLU A 52 -2.89 -11.72 10.95
N HIS A 53 -2.83 -12.08 12.22
CA HIS A 53 -3.81 -12.99 12.78
C HIS A 53 -5.16 -12.32 13.00
N PHE A 54 -6.20 -13.14 13.15
CA PHE A 54 -7.49 -12.72 13.69
C PHE A 54 -7.82 -13.50 14.96
N PRO A 55 -8.56 -12.90 15.90
CA PRO A 55 -9.10 -13.64 17.03
C PRO A 55 -10.11 -14.70 16.55
N THR A 56 -10.20 -15.81 17.28
CA THR A 56 -11.20 -16.86 17.10
C THR A 56 -11.79 -17.30 18.44
N ASP A 57 -13.03 -17.81 18.39
CA ASP A 57 -13.70 -18.45 19.52
C ASP A 57 -13.27 -19.91 19.70
N HIS A 58 -12.57 -20.49 18.72
CA HIS A 58 -12.00 -21.83 18.85
C HIS A 58 -10.95 -21.85 19.96
N HIS A 59 -10.92 -22.94 20.74
CA HIS A 59 -9.98 -23.10 21.86
C HIS A 59 -8.50 -23.26 21.44
N SER A 60 -8.23 -23.41 20.14
CA SER A 60 -6.91 -23.72 19.57
C SER A 60 -6.61 -22.75 18.45
N ALA A 61 -5.33 -22.43 18.31
CA ALA A 61 -4.86 -21.68 17.16
C ALA A 61 -4.75 -22.58 15.92
N TYR A 62 -5.04 -22.02 14.75
CA TYR A 62 -4.97 -22.73 13.47
C TYR A 62 -4.63 -21.77 12.32
N LEU A 63 -4.32 -22.34 11.15
CA LEU A 63 -4.08 -21.60 9.92
C LEU A 63 -5.21 -21.83 8.94
N GLU A 64 -5.67 -20.76 8.31
CA GLU A 64 -6.47 -20.83 7.09
C GLU A 64 -5.57 -20.59 5.88
N TYR A 65 -5.73 -21.41 4.85
CA TYR A 65 -5.04 -21.28 3.57
C TYR A 65 -6.03 -20.77 2.52
N HIS A 66 -5.68 -19.66 1.88
CA HIS A 66 -6.50 -18.99 0.87
C HIS A 66 -5.70 -18.94 -0.43
N PRO A 67 -5.82 -19.94 -1.31
CA PRO A 67 -5.20 -19.93 -2.62
C PRO A 67 -5.94 -18.98 -3.58
N PHE A 68 -5.21 -18.37 -4.51
CA PHE A 68 -5.79 -17.49 -5.52
C PHE A 68 -5.60 -18.09 -6.92
N GLU A 69 -6.72 -18.30 -7.61
CA GLU A 69 -6.74 -18.92 -8.94
C GLU A 69 -5.83 -18.18 -9.93
N GLY A 70 -5.06 -18.95 -10.71
CA GLY A 70 -4.12 -18.40 -11.69
C GLY A 70 -2.84 -17.81 -11.10
N THR A 71 -2.57 -18.02 -9.81
CA THR A 71 -1.34 -17.57 -9.14
C THR A 71 -0.69 -18.68 -8.30
N GLU A 72 0.62 -18.59 -8.08
CA GLU A 72 1.37 -19.45 -7.16
C GLU A 72 1.36 -18.93 -5.71
N ILE A 73 0.32 -18.15 -5.36
CA ILE A 73 0.25 -17.41 -4.12
C ILE A 73 -0.81 -18.02 -3.23
N VAL A 74 -0.40 -18.33 -2.01
CA VAL A 74 -1.30 -18.80 -0.96
C VAL A 74 -1.20 -17.83 0.20
N SER A 75 -2.32 -17.14 0.47
CA SER A 75 -2.43 -16.36 1.69
C SER A 75 -2.63 -17.30 2.88
N VAL A 76 -1.82 -17.09 3.92
CA VAL A 76 -1.83 -17.88 5.15
C VAL A 76 -2.29 -16.97 6.27
N ARG A 77 -3.47 -17.26 6.82
CA ARG A 77 -4.15 -16.42 7.81
C ARG A 77 -4.24 -17.15 9.15
N PRO A 78 -3.45 -16.74 10.15
CA PRO A 78 -3.55 -17.33 11.47
C PRO A 78 -4.83 -16.92 12.20
N ARG A 79 -5.42 -17.88 12.91
CA ARG A 79 -6.51 -17.65 13.87
C ARG A 79 -5.99 -17.99 15.26
N LEU A 80 -6.06 -17.03 16.18
CA LEU A 80 -5.59 -17.21 17.56
C LEU A 80 -6.76 -17.09 18.54
N PRO A 81 -6.85 -17.94 19.58
CA PRO A 81 -7.90 -17.83 20.58
C PRO A 81 -7.95 -16.43 21.19
N LYS A 82 -9.16 -15.84 21.25
CA LYS A 82 -9.36 -14.47 21.78
C LYS A 82 -8.92 -14.27 23.24
N VAL A 83 -8.79 -15.35 23.99
CA VAL A 83 -8.40 -15.36 25.41
C VAL A 83 -6.88 -15.34 25.61
N TRP A 84 -6.09 -15.43 24.53
CA TRP A 84 -4.64 -15.45 24.62
C TRP A 84 -4.05 -14.07 24.91
N ASP A 85 -3.06 -14.03 25.81
CA ASP A 85 -2.22 -12.86 26.01
C ASP A 85 -1.19 -12.69 24.87
N GLU A 86 -0.44 -11.58 24.89
CA GLU A 86 0.56 -11.27 23.86
C GLU A 86 1.66 -12.32 23.73
N LYS A 87 2.07 -12.94 24.85
CA LYS A 87 3.10 -13.98 24.85
C LYS A 87 2.56 -15.26 24.23
N GLN A 88 1.36 -15.68 24.61
CA GLN A 88 0.67 -16.84 24.05
C GLN A 88 0.43 -16.66 22.55
N CYS A 89 0.01 -15.47 22.11
CA CYS A 89 -0.14 -15.14 20.70
C CYS A 89 1.18 -15.26 19.94
N ARG A 90 2.27 -14.67 20.43
CA ARG A 90 3.59 -14.75 19.80
C ARG A 90 4.10 -16.20 19.72
N ASP A 91 4.01 -16.94 20.82
CA ASP A 91 4.50 -18.32 20.89
C ASP A 91 3.67 -19.23 19.95
N GLY A 92 2.35 -19.05 19.92
CA GLY A 92 1.44 -19.76 19.03
C GLY A 92 1.67 -19.44 17.56
N LEU A 93 1.91 -18.18 17.19
CA LEU A 93 2.29 -17.81 15.82
C LEU A 93 3.59 -18.48 15.37
N GLY A 94 4.60 -18.53 16.25
CA GLY A 94 5.84 -19.24 15.95
C GLY A 94 5.63 -20.76 15.76
N GLN A 95 4.73 -21.36 16.54
CA GLN A 95 4.36 -22.77 16.37
C GLN A 95 3.62 -23.01 15.05
N LEU A 96 2.65 -22.15 14.70
CA LEU A 96 1.92 -22.23 13.44
C LEU A 96 2.83 -22.03 12.24
N LEU A 97 3.78 -21.09 12.29
CA LEU A 97 4.78 -20.90 11.24
C LEU A 97 5.62 -22.17 11.03
N ARG A 98 6.14 -22.77 12.11
CA ARG A 98 6.89 -24.04 12.03
C ARG A 98 6.03 -25.19 11.52
N LEU A 99 4.75 -25.25 11.90
CA LEU A 99 3.80 -26.25 11.41
C LEU A 99 3.55 -26.08 9.91
N MET A 100 3.30 -24.86 9.44
CA MET A 100 3.16 -24.54 8.02
C MET A 100 4.39 -25.01 7.24
N MET A 101 5.59 -24.64 7.69
CA MET A 101 6.83 -25.03 7.02
C MET A 101 6.99 -26.55 6.94
N ARG A 102 6.69 -27.28 8.03
CA ARG A 102 6.76 -28.75 8.05
C ARG A 102 5.77 -29.40 7.09
N LEU A 103 4.50 -28.97 7.13
CA LEU A 103 3.43 -29.56 6.31
C LEU A 103 3.65 -29.29 4.82
N ASN A 104 4.19 -28.12 4.49
CA ASN A 104 4.46 -27.72 3.11
C ASN A 104 5.89 -28.07 2.64
N LYS A 105 6.68 -28.78 3.45
CA LYS A 105 8.07 -29.16 3.16
C LYS A 105 8.96 -27.97 2.74
N ILE A 106 8.74 -26.82 3.38
CA ILE A 106 9.50 -25.59 3.14
C ILE A 106 10.87 -25.73 3.80
N VAL A 107 11.93 -25.70 2.99
CA VAL A 107 13.33 -25.74 3.43
C VAL A 107 14.03 -24.47 2.93
N ASP A 108 14.85 -23.87 3.80
CA ASP A 108 15.63 -22.65 3.55
C ASP A 108 14.84 -21.53 2.85
N PRO A 109 13.67 -21.09 3.35
CA PRO A 109 12.89 -20.06 2.68
C PRO A 109 13.64 -18.72 2.61
N ILE A 110 13.20 -17.85 1.70
CA ILE A 110 13.46 -16.43 1.80
C ILE A 110 12.37 -15.83 2.70
N LEU A 111 12.77 -15.18 3.80
CA LEU A 111 11.84 -14.48 4.68
C LEU A 111 11.76 -13.01 4.25
N TRP A 112 10.60 -12.58 3.76
CA TRP A 112 10.40 -11.22 3.27
C TRP A 112 9.46 -10.46 4.22
N PHE A 113 9.93 -9.40 4.85
CA PHE A 113 9.18 -8.64 5.85
C PHE A 113 8.68 -7.31 5.30
N TYR A 114 7.35 -7.12 5.37
CA TYR A 114 6.70 -5.81 5.38
C TYR A 114 6.21 -5.41 6.78
N SER A 115 6.05 -6.40 7.67
CA SER A 115 5.62 -6.18 9.06
C SER A 115 6.74 -6.55 10.04
N PRO A 116 7.44 -5.57 10.63
CA PRO A 116 8.50 -5.84 11.61
C PRO A 116 7.98 -6.61 12.83
N THR A 117 6.74 -6.38 13.26
CA THR A 117 6.16 -7.09 14.41
C THR A 117 6.18 -8.61 14.23
N MET A 118 6.06 -9.11 13.01
CA MET A 118 6.09 -10.55 12.72
C MET A 118 7.48 -11.17 12.89
N TYR A 119 8.55 -10.37 12.87
CA TYR A 119 9.88 -10.83 13.21
C TYR A 119 9.97 -11.34 14.66
N SER A 120 9.11 -10.86 15.56
CA SER A 120 9.05 -11.33 16.95
C SER A 120 8.89 -12.84 17.09
N PHE A 121 8.09 -13.49 16.24
CA PHE A 121 7.89 -14.94 16.24
C PHE A 121 8.66 -15.68 15.15
N ALA A 122 9.12 -14.99 14.10
CA ALA A 122 9.85 -15.57 12.98
C ALA A 122 11.38 -15.57 13.13
N ARG A 123 11.95 -14.82 14.10
CA ARG A 123 13.41 -14.64 14.27
C ARG A 123 14.26 -15.91 14.37
N GLY A 124 13.68 -17.02 14.83
CA GLY A 124 14.38 -18.30 14.99
C GLY A 124 14.25 -19.24 13.78
N THR A 125 13.71 -18.76 12.66
CA THR A 125 13.51 -19.55 11.45
C THR A 125 14.78 -19.48 10.59
N GLU A 126 15.35 -20.65 10.29
CA GLU A 126 16.42 -20.78 9.30
C GLU A 126 15.93 -20.31 7.92
N ALA A 127 16.77 -19.57 7.21
CA ALA A 127 16.40 -18.89 5.99
C ALA A 127 17.59 -18.79 5.03
N ALA A 128 17.34 -18.95 3.73
CA ALA A 128 18.34 -18.68 2.70
C ALA A 128 18.68 -17.18 2.60
N ALA A 129 17.72 -16.32 2.91
CA ALA A 129 17.89 -14.88 3.02
C ALA A 129 16.75 -14.25 3.83
N VAL A 130 17.04 -13.13 4.50
CA VAL A 130 16.07 -12.25 5.16
C VAL A 130 16.06 -10.91 4.45
N VAL A 131 14.91 -10.55 3.88
CA VAL A 131 14.69 -9.26 3.23
C VAL A 131 13.75 -8.43 4.08
N TYR A 132 14.14 -7.20 4.39
CA TYR A 132 13.24 -6.22 5.01
C TYR A 132 12.89 -5.12 3.99
N ASP A 133 11.64 -5.08 3.54
CA ASP A 133 11.11 -4.05 2.63
C ASP A 133 10.35 -2.99 3.46
N CYS A 134 11.14 -2.03 3.97
CA CYS A 134 10.71 -0.94 4.84
C CYS A 134 9.97 0.11 4.02
N MET A 135 8.64 -0.04 3.92
CA MET A 135 7.79 0.84 3.10
C MET A 135 7.39 2.14 3.79
N ASP A 136 7.19 2.08 5.11
CA ASP A 136 6.70 3.19 5.93
C ASP A 136 7.42 3.18 7.28
N GLU A 137 7.47 4.34 7.94
CA GLU A 137 7.87 4.46 9.34
C GLU A 137 6.71 4.02 10.24
N LEU A 138 6.48 2.71 10.34
CA LEU A 138 5.33 2.13 11.02
C LEU A 138 5.24 2.52 12.50
N ALA A 139 6.36 2.86 13.13
CA ALA A 139 6.40 3.36 14.51
C ALA A 139 5.73 4.74 14.69
N ASN A 140 5.51 5.49 13.61
CA ASN A 140 4.81 6.79 13.65
C ASN A 140 3.29 6.67 13.43
N PHE A 141 2.77 5.45 13.19
CA PHE A 141 1.36 5.26 12.88
C PHE A 141 0.52 5.24 14.16
N ARG A 142 -0.75 5.62 14.03
CA ARG A 142 -1.70 5.54 15.15
C ARG A 142 -1.84 4.08 15.59
N PHE A 143 -1.69 3.86 16.91
CA PHE A 143 -1.74 2.55 17.58
C PHE A 143 -0.54 1.61 17.33
N ALA A 144 0.62 2.16 16.93
CA ALA A 144 1.85 1.37 16.82
C ALA A 144 2.24 0.72 18.17
N PRO A 145 2.65 -0.56 18.19
CA PRO A 145 3.11 -1.22 19.42
C PRO A 145 4.34 -0.52 20.02
N ALA A 146 4.39 -0.42 21.36
CA ALA A 146 5.47 0.29 22.06
C ALA A 146 6.87 -0.30 21.79
N ASN A 147 6.96 -1.62 21.57
CA ASN A 147 8.19 -2.33 21.28
C ASN A 147 8.54 -2.40 19.78
N LEU A 148 7.76 -1.77 18.90
CA LEU A 148 7.96 -1.87 17.44
C LEU A 148 9.36 -1.40 17.02
N LYS A 149 9.84 -0.27 17.57
CA LYS A 149 11.18 0.26 17.27
C LYS A 149 12.29 -0.72 17.63
N GLN A 150 12.15 -1.42 18.76
CA GLN A 150 13.11 -2.43 19.18
C GLN A 150 13.10 -3.62 18.22
N ILE A 151 11.92 -4.17 17.91
CA ILE A 151 11.80 -5.31 17.01
C ILE A 151 12.30 -4.97 15.60
N GLU A 152 12.02 -3.75 15.13
CA GLU A 152 12.50 -3.27 13.84
C GLU A 152 14.02 -3.13 13.81
N ALA A 153 14.64 -2.63 14.89
CA ALA A 153 16.10 -2.58 14.99
C ALA A 153 16.73 -3.98 14.95
N GLU A 154 16.12 -4.96 15.62
CA GLU A 154 16.57 -6.36 15.57
C GLU A 154 16.40 -6.96 14.17
N LEU A 155 15.32 -6.65 13.46
CA LEU A 155 15.11 -7.07 12.07
C LEU A 155 16.10 -6.41 11.12
N MET A 156 16.36 -5.10 11.29
CA MET A 156 17.35 -4.35 10.52
C MET A 156 18.75 -4.97 10.65
N GLN A 157 19.15 -5.37 11.87
CA GLN A 157 20.44 -6.03 12.11
C GLN A 157 20.51 -7.43 11.50
N ARG A 158 19.38 -8.16 11.44
CA ARG A 158 19.33 -9.52 10.91
C ARG A 158 19.21 -9.58 9.39
N ALA A 159 18.64 -8.55 8.76
CA ALA A 159 18.34 -8.57 7.34
C ALA A 159 19.61 -8.74 6.49
N ASP A 160 19.56 -9.58 5.47
CA ASP A 160 20.62 -9.70 4.47
C ASP A 160 20.50 -8.57 3.44
N LEU A 161 19.28 -8.04 3.25
CA LEU A 161 18.95 -6.93 2.36
C LEU A 161 17.85 -6.06 2.96
N VAL A 162 18.05 -4.74 2.94
CA VAL A 162 17.04 -3.74 3.31
C VAL A 162 16.67 -2.91 2.10
N LEU A 163 15.37 -2.81 1.83
CA LEU A 163 14.81 -1.96 0.79
C LEU A 163 13.97 -0.88 1.44
N THR A 164 14.04 0.36 0.96
CA THR A 164 13.17 1.43 1.44
C THR A 164 12.21 1.88 0.34
N GLY A 165 10.95 2.12 0.73
CA GLY A 165 9.88 2.50 -0.20
C GLY A 165 10.01 3.91 -0.79
N GLY A 166 10.81 4.77 -0.17
CA GLY A 166 11.03 6.17 -0.56
C GLY A 166 12.47 6.64 -0.39
N THR A 167 12.78 7.76 -1.03
CA THR A 167 14.13 8.37 -0.98
C THR A 167 14.36 9.05 0.38
N SER A 168 13.37 9.76 0.93
CA SER A 168 13.53 10.36 2.27
C SER A 168 13.73 9.32 3.38
N LEU A 169 13.05 8.16 3.28
CA LEU A 169 13.23 7.05 4.20
C LEU A 169 14.61 6.40 4.04
N PHE A 170 15.07 6.24 2.81
CA PHE A 170 16.44 5.80 2.52
C PHE A 170 17.46 6.73 3.19
N GLU A 171 17.39 8.03 2.91
CA GLU A 171 18.34 9.00 3.45
C GLU A 171 18.35 9.01 4.99
N ALA A 172 17.19 8.84 5.62
CA ALA A 172 17.08 8.75 7.08
C ALA A 172 17.71 7.48 7.66
N ARG A 173 17.82 6.40 6.89
CA ARG A 173 18.20 5.05 7.37
C ARG A 173 19.45 4.47 6.71
N ARG A 174 20.06 5.15 5.73
CA ARG A 174 21.19 4.66 4.93
C ARG A 174 22.44 4.28 5.73
N HIS A 175 22.52 4.73 6.98
CA HIS A 175 23.62 4.44 7.91
C HIS A 175 23.27 3.34 8.93
N SER A 176 22.06 2.80 8.88
CA SER A 176 21.57 1.78 9.81
C SER A 176 21.82 0.35 9.36
N HIS A 177 22.28 0.16 8.11
CA HIS A 177 22.56 -1.16 7.54
C HIS A 177 23.52 -1.04 6.34
N ASP A 178 24.42 -2.01 6.14
CA ASP A 178 25.44 -1.96 5.08
C ASP A 178 24.85 -2.27 3.69
N ASN A 179 23.82 -3.12 3.62
CA ASN A 179 23.14 -3.49 2.38
C ASN A 179 21.72 -2.92 2.35
N ILE A 180 21.62 -1.59 2.28
CA ILE A 180 20.36 -0.84 2.22
C ILE A 180 20.26 -0.08 0.90
N HIS A 181 19.08 -0.12 0.27
CA HIS A 181 18.85 0.52 -1.03
C HIS A 181 17.51 1.23 -1.08
N ALA A 182 17.50 2.42 -1.69
CA ALA A 182 16.26 3.05 -2.12
C ALA A 182 15.65 2.22 -3.25
N PHE A 183 14.47 1.64 -3.03
CA PHE A 183 13.72 0.94 -4.07
C PHE A 183 12.31 1.53 -4.12
N PRO A 184 12.14 2.74 -4.69
CA PRO A 184 10.86 3.43 -4.70
C PRO A 184 9.81 2.66 -5.50
N SER A 185 8.53 2.92 -5.20
CA SER A 185 7.43 2.29 -5.92
C SER A 185 7.40 2.71 -7.39
N GLY A 186 7.17 1.73 -8.27
CA GLY A 186 6.93 1.95 -9.70
C GLY A 186 5.45 2.08 -10.03
N VAL A 187 5.15 2.21 -11.33
CA VAL A 187 3.79 2.32 -11.88
C VAL A 187 3.60 1.34 -13.03
N ASP A 188 2.40 0.76 -13.15
CA ASP A 188 1.97 0.06 -14.36
C ASP A 188 1.54 1.09 -15.41
N ILE A 189 2.50 1.56 -16.21
CA ILE A 189 2.28 2.63 -17.18
C ILE A 189 1.16 2.26 -18.17
N ALA A 190 1.14 1.02 -18.65
CA ALA A 190 0.16 0.58 -19.64
C ALA A 190 -1.27 0.62 -19.06
N HIS A 191 -1.43 0.16 -17.82
CA HIS A 191 -2.71 0.21 -17.11
C HIS A 191 -3.24 1.65 -16.97
N PHE A 192 -2.41 2.57 -16.45
CA PHE A 192 -2.86 3.94 -16.19
C PHE A 192 -2.93 4.83 -17.44
N ALA A 193 -2.12 4.56 -18.47
CA ALA A 193 -2.18 5.28 -19.74
C ALA A 193 -3.52 5.10 -20.47
N ALA A 194 -4.27 4.03 -20.17
CA ALA A 194 -5.63 3.82 -20.70
C ALA A 194 -6.58 5.01 -20.43
N ALA A 195 -6.34 5.79 -19.37
CA ALA A 195 -7.09 7.01 -19.05
C ALA A 195 -6.94 8.12 -20.12
N ARG A 196 -5.84 8.12 -20.88
CA ARG A 196 -5.63 9.02 -22.03
C ARG A 196 -6.11 8.42 -23.35
N SER A 197 -6.14 7.10 -23.44
CA SER A 197 -6.45 6.35 -24.66
C SER A 197 -7.96 6.09 -24.85
N GLY A 198 -8.83 6.93 -24.29
CA GLY A 198 -10.27 6.88 -24.53
C GLY A 198 -11.04 5.80 -23.77
N ILE A 199 -10.52 5.26 -22.66
CA ILE A 199 -11.32 4.40 -21.77
C ILE A 199 -12.57 5.17 -21.29
N ALA A 200 -13.71 4.48 -21.23
CA ALA A 200 -14.93 5.09 -20.72
C ALA A 200 -14.74 5.50 -19.25
N ALA A 201 -14.98 6.78 -18.96
CA ALA A 201 -14.90 7.33 -17.62
C ALA A 201 -15.96 6.71 -16.68
N GLU A 202 -15.72 6.77 -15.38
CA GLU A 202 -16.67 6.31 -14.36
C GLU A 202 -17.95 7.19 -14.37
N PRO A 203 -19.13 6.65 -14.71
CA PRO A 203 -20.34 7.46 -14.91
C PRO A 203 -20.71 8.31 -13.70
N ALA A 204 -20.61 7.74 -12.49
CA ALA A 204 -20.92 8.42 -11.23
C ALA A 204 -20.05 9.68 -10.98
N MET A 205 -18.91 9.82 -11.66
CA MET A 205 -18.01 10.97 -11.55
C MET A 205 -18.16 11.95 -12.73
N VAL A 206 -18.55 11.45 -13.91
CA VAL A 206 -18.76 12.28 -15.10
C VAL A 206 -19.90 13.27 -14.89
N ASP A 207 -20.98 12.81 -14.27
CA ASP A 207 -22.21 13.57 -14.05
C ASP A 207 -22.07 14.64 -12.95
N LEU A 208 -20.95 14.66 -12.23
CA LEU A 208 -20.67 15.70 -11.24
C LEU A 208 -20.46 17.06 -11.92
N PRO A 209 -20.95 18.16 -11.32
CA PRO A 209 -20.83 19.49 -11.91
C PRO A 209 -19.39 20.02 -11.84
N GLY A 210 -19.08 20.93 -12.78
CA GLY A 210 -17.85 21.71 -12.73
C GLY A 210 -16.56 20.89 -12.91
N LYS A 211 -15.47 21.44 -12.38
CA LYS A 211 -14.13 20.84 -12.47
C LYS A 211 -14.01 19.71 -11.45
N LYS A 212 -13.54 18.53 -11.88
CA LYS A 212 -13.38 17.33 -11.04
C LYS A 212 -11.94 17.21 -10.54
N LEU A 213 -11.77 17.22 -9.22
CA LEU A 213 -10.49 17.02 -8.55
C LEU A 213 -10.55 15.71 -7.78
N GLY A 214 -9.72 14.73 -8.13
CA GLY A 214 -9.85 13.38 -7.62
C GLY A 214 -8.66 12.88 -6.81
N TYR A 215 -8.93 12.09 -5.79
CA TYR A 215 -7.94 11.26 -5.11
C TYR A 215 -8.46 9.82 -5.07
N TYR A 216 -7.57 8.85 -5.26
CA TYR A 216 -7.84 7.48 -4.82
C TYR A 216 -6.80 6.94 -3.85
N GLY A 217 -7.24 6.04 -2.99
CA GLY A 217 -6.41 5.37 -2.00
C GLY A 217 -7.15 5.16 -0.68
N VAL A 218 -6.51 4.48 0.26
CA VAL A 218 -7.04 4.37 1.62
C VAL A 218 -7.21 5.79 2.19
N ILE A 219 -8.36 6.04 2.81
CA ILE A 219 -8.69 7.30 3.47
C ILE A 219 -8.56 7.06 4.98
N ASP A 220 -7.49 7.59 5.56
CA ASP A 220 -7.08 7.39 6.94
C ASP A 220 -6.42 8.67 7.51
N GLU A 221 -5.72 8.56 8.65
CA GLU A 221 -5.03 9.66 9.33
C GLU A 221 -4.01 10.43 8.47
N ARG A 222 -3.61 9.87 7.32
CA ARG A 222 -2.69 10.52 6.39
C ARG A 222 -3.37 11.56 5.52
N ILE A 223 -4.70 11.56 5.41
CA ILE A 223 -5.45 12.51 4.58
C ILE A 223 -5.85 13.74 5.41
N ASP A 224 -5.55 14.95 4.90
CA ASP A 224 -5.96 16.20 5.53
C ASP A 224 -7.43 16.51 5.19
N LEU A 225 -8.35 15.89 5.93
CA LEU A 225 -9.79 16.11 5.77
C LEU A 225 -10.18 17.59 5.97
N GLY A 226 -9.49 18.29 6.88
CA GLY A 226 -9.72 19.72 7.11
C GLY A 226 -9.29 20.58 5.92
N LEU A 227 -8.20 20.24 5.24
CA LEU A 227 -7.79 20.88 3.99
C LEU A 227 -8.83 20.64 2.90
N LEU A 228 -9.30 19.42 2.72
CA LEU A 228 -10.34 19.09 1.74
C LEU A 228 -11.60 19.91 1.99
N GLU A 229 -12.06 20.01 3.25
CA GLU A 229 -13.21 20.82 3.61
C GLU A 229 -13.01 22.31 3.27
N ARG A 230 -11.85 22.89 3.64
CA ARG A 230 -11.53 24.29 3.34
C ARG A 230 -11.50 24.56 1.84
N VAL A 231 -10.97 23.64 1.04
CA VAL A 231 -10.92 23.75 -0.42
C VAL A 231 -12.33 23.66 -1.01
N ALA A 232 -13.12 22.68 -0.57
CA ALA A 232 -14.50 22.49 -1.01
C ALA A 232 -15.35 23.75 -0.78
N ARG A 233 -15.27 24.34 0.43
CA ARG A 233 -15.98 25.57 0.79
C ARG A 233 -15.51 26.80 0.02
N ALA A 234 -14.21 26.89 -0.29
CA ALA A 234 -13.65 28.01 -1.06
C ALA A 234 -13.96 27.94 -2.56
N ARG A 235 -14.36 26.76 -3.06
CA ARG A 235 -14.60 26.48 -4.49
C ARG A 235 -15.88 25.63 -4.66
N PRO A 236 -17.06 26.19 -4.35
CA PRO A 236 -18.33 25.47 -4.44
C PRO A 236 -18.66 24.99 -5.87
N GLU A 237 -18.00 25.56 -6.88
CA GLU A 237 -18.15 25.18 -8.29
C GLU A 237 -17.32 23.97 -8.74
N TRP A 238 -16.47 23.42 -7.86
CA TRP A 238 -15.68 22.22 -8.15
C TRP A 238 -16.26 21.00 -7.47
N SER A 239 -16.09 19.81 -8.06
CA SER A 239 -16.38 18.54 -7.39
C SER A 239 -15.09 17.87 -6.96
N ILE A 240 -14.93 17.67 -5.65
CA ILE A 240 -13.81 16.94 -5.07
C ILE A 240 -14.24 15.49 -4.84
N VAL A 241 -13.54 14.53 -5.43
CA VAL A 241 -13.93 13.12 -5.44
C VAL A 241 -12.88 12.27 -4.72
N MET A 242 -13.30 11.60 -3.66
CA MET A 242 -12.48 10.72 -2.83
C MET A 242 -12.89 9.26 -3.06
N VAL A 243 -12.00 8.46 -3.64
CA VAL A 243 -12.24 7.06 -4.02
C VAL A 243 -11.38 6.13 -3.16
N GLY A 244 -12.01 5.27 -2.37
CA GLY A 244 -11.28 4.31 -1.57
C GLY A 244 -12.00 3.87 -0.30
N PRO A 245 -11.46 2.87 0.40
CA PRO A 245 -11.98 2.44 1.68
C PRO A 245 -11.58 3.44 2.78
N LEU A 246 -12.47 3.61 3.77
CA LEU A 246 -12.11 4.24 5.04
C LEU A 246 -11.32 3.23 5.88
N ALA A 247 -10.27 3.69 6.54
CA ALA A 247 -9.54 2.91 7.54
C ALA A 247 -9.30 3.77 8.79
N LYS A 248 -9.53 3.19 9.97
CA LYS A 248 -9.37 3.85 11.28
C LYS A 248 -10.14 5.18 11.45
N LEU A 249 -11.14 5.42 10.60
CA LEU A 249 -12.03 6.58 10.61
C LEU A 249 -13.49 6.14 10.45
N GLY A 250 -14.37 6.77 11.21
CA GLY A 250 -15.83 6.65 11.07
C GLY A 250 -16.40 7.55 9.98
N GLN A 251 -17.60 7.23 9.47
CA GLN A 251 -18.29 8.07 8.49
C GLN A 251 -18.72 9.43 9.07
N ASP A 252 -18.91 9.49 10.38
CA ASP A 252 -19.24 10.69 11.15
C ASP A 252 -18.06 11.66 11.27
N GLU A 253 -16.83 11.17 11.09
CA GLU A 253 -15.61 12.00 11.07
C GLU A 253 -15.38 12.68 9.70
N LEU A 254 -16.13 12.30 8.66
CA LEU A 254 -15.97 12.86 7.32
C LEU A 254 -16.63 14.25 7.20
N PRO A 255 -15.95 15.25 6.59
CA PRO A 255 -16.56 16.55 6.32
C PRO A 255 -17.76 16.43 5.38
N ARG A 256 -18.85 17.11 5.73
CA ARG A 256 -20.09 17.15 4.92
C ARG A 256 -20.22 18.49 4.22
N VAL A 257 -19.72 18.56 2.98
CA VAL A 257 -19.82 19.73 2.11
C VAL A 257 -20.44 19.29 0.78
N PRO A 258 -21.37 20.05 0.16
CA PRO A 258 -22.14 19.58 -1.00
C PRO A 258 -21.32 19.09 -2.19
N ASN A 259 -20.09 19.58 -2.33
CA ASN A 259 -19.20 19.32 -3.46
C ASN A 259 -17.96 18.49 -3.09
N LEU A 260 -17.98 17.85 -1.92
CA LEU A 260 -16.99 16.86 -1.49
C LEU A 260 -17.65 15.48 -1.44
N HIS A 261 -17.24 14.59 -2.32
CA HIS A 261 -17.88 13.31 -2.58
C HIS A 261 -16.97 12.15 -2.17
N PHE A 262 -17.42 11.33 -1.22
CA PHE A 262 -16.77 10.07 -0.86
C PHE A 262 -17.54 8.92 -1.50
N VAL A 263 -16.98 8.29 -2.55
CA VAL A 263 -17.72 7.37 -3.43
C VAL A 263 -17.41 5.88 -3.20
N GLY A 264 -16.69 5.58 -2.12
CA GLY A 264 -16.26 4.24 -1.74
C GLY A 264 -15.11 3.69 -2.60
N PRO A 265 -14.70 2.44 -2.37
CA PRO A 265 -13.61 1.82 -3.11
C PRO A 265 -13.97 1.52 -4.57
N ARG A 266 -12.93 1.36 -5.40
CA ARG A 266 -13.02 0.80 -6.75
C ARG A 266 -11.96 -0.29 -6.93
N PRO A 267 -12.24 -1.35 -7.71
CA PRO A 267 -11.22 -2.31 -8.10
C PRO A 267 -10.03 -1.63 -8.76
N TYR A 268 -8.82 -2.17 -8.58
CA TYR A 268 -7.60 -1.62 -9.20
C TYR A 268 -7.74 -1.47 -10.72
N ALA A 269 -8.41 -2.43 -11.37
CA ALA A 269 -8.70 -2.43 -12.80
C ALA A 269 -9.52 -1.20 -13.27
N ASP A 270 -10.33 -0.62 -12.38
CA ASP A 270 -11.23 0.50 -12.70
C ASP A 270 -10.63 1.87 -12.36
N LEU A 271 -9.48 1.93 -11.70
CA LEU A 271 -8.82 3.21 -11.36
C LEU A 271 -8.54 4.08 -12.60
N PRO A 272 -8.13 3.55 -13.78
CA PRO A 272 -8.01 4.36 -14.99
C PRO A 272 -9.31 5.04 -15.43
N ARG A 273 -10.48 4.41 -15.19
CA ARG A 273 -11.80 5.00 -15.48
C ARG A 273 -12.10 6.18 -14.55
N CYS A 274 -11.67 6.10 -13.29
CA CYS A 274 -11.76 7.21 -12.34
C CYS A 274 -10.90 8.38 -12.83
N LEU A 275 -9.64 8.11 -13.20
CA LEU A 275 -8.71 9.12 -13.71
C LEU A 275 -9.23 9.78 -15.00
N ALA A 276 -9.86 9.01 -15.88
CA ALA A 276 -10.47 9.55 -17.09
C ALA A 276 -11.57 10.58 -16.80
N ALA A 277 -12.25 10.47 -15.66
CA ALA A 277 -13.30 11.39 -15.22
C ALA A 277 -12.78 12.67 -14.56
N TRP A 278 -11.48 12.79 -14.30
CA TRP A 278 -10.91 13.91 -13.55
C TRP A 278 -10.20 14.93 -14.43
N ASP A 279 -10.15 16.16 -13.94
CA ASP A 279 -9.36 17.25 -14.52
C ASP A 279 -8.02 17.41 -13.81
N VAL A 280 -7.97 17.12 -12.51
CA VAL A 280 -6.77 17.27 -11.65
C VAL A 280 -6.75 16.14 -10.65
N ALA A 281 -5.57 15.57 -10.42
CA ALA A 281 -5.38 14.57 -9.38
C ALA A 281 -4.80 15.22 -8.11
N LEU A 282 -5.37 14.87 -6.96
CA LEU A 282 -5.02 15.42 -5.66
C LEU A 282 -4.19 14.42 -4.86
N MET A 283 -3.23 14.95 -4.10
CA MET A 283 -2.48 14.26 -3.05
C MET A 283 -2.59 15.07 -1.75
N PRO A 284 -3.78 15.07 -1.09
CA PRO A 284 -4.11 15.96 0.01
C PRO A 284 -3.63 15.39 1.36
N PHE A 285 -2.35 15.05 1.47
CA PHE A 285 -1.84 14.45 2.71
C PHE A 285 -1.70 15.48 3.83
N ALA A 286 -2.09 15.09 5.04
CA ALA A 286 -1.73 15.80 6.26
C ALA A 286 -0.21 15.87 6.38
N ILE A 287 0.33 16.97 6.92
CA ILE A 287 1.77 17.10 7.18
C ILE A 287 1.99 16.78 8.67
N ASN A 288 2.31 15.52 8.95
CA ASN A 288 2.48 14.99 10.30
C ASN A 288 3.54 13.86 10.31
N ASP A 289 3.77 13.23 11.47
CA ASP A 289 4.79 12.18 11.60
C ASP A 289 4.51 10.94 10.75
N ALA A 290 3.24 10.62 10.50
CA ALA A 290 2.82 9.48 9.68
C ALA A 290 3.09 9.69 8.18
N THR A 291 3.15 10.94 7.71
CA THR A 291 3.41 11.30 6.31
C THR A 291 4.82 11.82 6.06
N ARG A 292 5.66 11.90 7.10
CA ARG A 292 7.02 12.43 7.00
C ARG A 292 7.90 11.70 5.99
N PHE A 293 7.74 10.38 5.89
CA PHE A 293 8.58 9.48 5.08
C PHE A 293 7.80 8.69 4.02
N ILE A 294 6.59 9.13 3.67
CA ILE A 294 5.79 8.42 2.66
C ILE A 294 6.34 8.69 1.26
N SER A 295 6.26 7.67 0.41
CA SER A 295 6.52 7.78 -1.03
C SER A 295 5.27 7.35 -1.81
N PRO A 296 4.35 8.29 -2.11
CA PRO A 296 3.03 7.95 -2.60
C PRO A 296 3.05 7.38 -4.02
N THR A 297 2.59 6.13 -4.20
CA THR A 297 2.49 5.47 -5.52
C THR A 297 1.57 6.22 -6.48
N LYS A 298 0.64 7.01 -5.95
CA LYS A 298 -0.39 7.72 -6.72
C LYS A 298 0.22 8.76 -7.65
N THR A 299 1.34 9.38 -7.25
CA THR A 299 1.98 10.41 -8.08
C THR A 299 2.38 9.88 -9.46
N PRO A 300 3.20 8.81 -9.57
CA PRO A 300 3.53 8.25 -10.88
C PRO A 300 2.32 7.64 -11.59
N GLU A 301 1.31 7.13 -10.88
CA GLU A 301 0.06 6.63 -11.49
C GLU A 301 -0.73 7.77 -12.18
N TYR A 302 -0.88 8.92 -11.53
CA TYR A 302 -1.56 10.09 -12.09
C TYR A 302 -0.80 10.71 -13.26
N LEU A 303 0.52 10.76 -13.17
CA LEU A 303 1.38 11.20 -14.28
C LEU A 303 1.29 10.22 -15.45
N ALA A 304 1.29 8.92 -15.20
CA ALA A 304 1.07 7.89 -16.21
C ALA A 304 -0.34 7.96 -16.84
N ALA A 305 -1.31 8.57 -16.16
CA ALA A 305 -2.65 8.89 -16.68
C ALA A 305 -2.75 10.27 -17.35
N GLY A 306 -1.70 11.08 -17.28
CA GLY A 306 -1.62 12.40 -17.93
C GLY A 306 -2.37 13.49 -17.18
N LEU A 307 -2.68 13.28 -15.91
CA LEU A 307 -3.32 14.29 -15.09
C LEU A 307 -2.28 15.20 -14.44
N PRO A 308 -2.55 16.51 -14.37
CA PRO A 308 -1.81 17.38 -13.47
C PRO A 308 -2.04 16.93 -12.02
N VAL A 309 -0.97 16.92 -11.22
CA VAL A 309 -0.96 16.46 -9.84
C VAL A 309 -0.76 17.65 -8.91
N VAL A 310 -1.68 17.81 -7.95
CA VAL A 310 -1.59 18.83 -6.90
C VAL A 310 -1.41 18.12 -5.56
N SER A 311 -0.22 18.28 -4.96
CA SER A 311 0.18 17.58 -3.73
C SER A 311 0.53 18.51 -2.61
N THR A 312 0.15 18.16 -1.37
CA THR A 312 0.79 18.77 -0.19
C THR A 312 2.29 18.50 -0.26
N PRO A 313 3.14 19.33 0.38
CA PRO A 313 4.59 19.29 0.15
C PRO A 313 5.27 18.08 0.84
N ILE A 314 4.85 16.86 0.46
CA ILE A 314 5.49 15.60 0.82
C ILE A 314 6.89 15.60 0.22
N VAL A 315 7.88 15.31 1.06
CA VAL A 315 9.31 15.42 0.73
C VAL A 315 9.64 14.64 -0.55
N ASP A 316 9.21 13.37 -0.63
CA ASP A 316 9.47 12.51 -1.79
C ASP A 316 8.78 13.00 -3.07
N VAL A 317 7.57 13.56 -2.96
CA VAL A 317 6.84 14.09 -4.12
C VAL A 317 7.56 15.32 -4.67
N VAL A 318 7.96 16.25 -3.78
CA VAL A 318 8.67 17.46 -4.16
C VAL A 318 10.04 17.13 -4.74
N ALA A 319 10.79 16.23 -4.10
CA ALA A 319 12.14 15.87 -4.53
C ALA A 319 12.14 15.12 -5.87
N SER A 320 11.18 14.21 -6.10
CA SER A 320 11.18 13.33 -7.28
C SER A 320 10.45 13.93 -8.48
N TYR A 321 9.41 14.73 -8.24
CA TYR A 321 8.50 15.19 -9.30
C TYR A 321 8.30 16.70 -9.34
N GLY A 322 8.82 17.46 -8.38
CA GLY A 322 8.55 18.89 -8.26
C GLY A 322 8.99 19.72 -9.48
N ASP A 323 9.99 19.29 -10.24
CA ASP A 323 10.44 19.98 -11.45
C ASP A 323 9.58 19.70 -12.69
N LEU A 324 8.60 18.80 -12.58
CA LEU A 324 7.71 18.48 -13.69
C LEU A 324 6.63 19.57 -13.84
N PRO A 325 6.32 20.03 -15.07
CA PRO A 325 5.23 20.97 -15.31
C PRO A 325 3.87 20.49 -14.77
N ALA A 326 3.66 19.18 -14.77
CA ALA A 326 2.45 18.54 -14.26
C ALA A 326 2.36 18.54 -12.72
N VAL A 327 3.42 18.89 -11.98
CA VAL A 327 3.45 18.95 -10.51
C VAL A 327 3.87 20.35 -10.05
N PRO A 328 2.94 21.29 -9.85
CA PRO A 328 3.30 22.68 -9.58
C PRO A 328 4.08 22.85 -8.27
N LYS A 329 5.31 23.38 -8.32
CA LYS A 329 6.05 23.82 -7.12
C LYS A 329 5.33 24.99 -6.45
N ARG A 330 4.53 24.76 -5.41
CA ARG A 330 4.07 25.85 -4.54
C ARG A 330 4.37 25.54 -3.08
N ARG A 331 5.24 26.38 -2.49
CA ARG A 331 5.75 26.26 -1.11
C ARG A 331 4.72 26.56 -0.01
N ARG A 332 3.53 27.08 -0.33
CA ARG A 332 2.43 27.30 0.62
C ARG A 332 1.07 27.18 -0.05
N TRP A 333 0.19 26.42 0.59
CA TRP A 333 -1.23 26.32 0.30
C TRP A 333 -1.92 27.60 0.75
N SER A 334 -1.94 28.63 -0.10
CA SER A 334 -2.80 29.80 0.06
C SER A 334 -3.89 29.77 -1.00
N THR A 335 -5.02 30.43 -0.75
CA THR A 335 -6.17 30.56 -1.66
C THR A 335 -5.76 31.04 -3.07
N THR A 336 -4.61 31.73 -3.19
CA THR A 336 -3.98 32.21 -4.41
C THR A 336 -3.32 31.11 -5.25
N ALA A 337 -2.88 30.00 -4.65
CA ALA A 337 -2.29 28.85 -5.36
C ALA A 337 -3.29 28.20 -6.34
N TRP A 338 -4.57 28.23 -5.99
CA TRP A 338 -5.68 27.73 -6.79
C TRP A 338 -6.01 28.60 -8.00
N MET A 339 -5.59 29.88 -8.02
CA MET A 339 -5.91 30.80 -9.11
C MET A 339 -5.16 30.48 -10.41
N SER A 340 -4.00 29.80 -10.38
CA SER A 340 -3.29 29.42 -11.61
C SER A 340 -3.82 28.16 -12.29
N LEU A 341 -4.64 27.34 -11.61
CA LEU A 341 -5.38 26.25 -12.27
C LEU A 341 -6.47 26.78 -13.23
N ARG A 342 -6.72 28.10 -13.24
CA ARG A 342 -7.59 28.77 -14.22
C ARG A 342 -6.95 28.91 -15.60
N THR A 343 -5.63 28.86 -15.73
CA THR A 343 -4.94 29.31 -16.96
C THR A 343 -3.98 28.31 -17.61
N SER A 344 -3.67 27.15 -17.01
CA SER A 344 -2.62 26.25 -17.53
C SER A 344 -3.00 24.77 -17.68
N VAL A 345 -4.28 24.43 -17.83
CA VAL A 345 -4.65 23.07 -18.27
C VAL A 345 -4.62 23.05 -19.80
N SER A 346 -3.45 22.76 -20.36
CA SER A 346 -3.34 22.37 -21.77
C SER A 346 -4.13 21.05 -21.96
N PRO A 347 -4.81 20.83 -23.11
CA PRO A 347 -5.45 19.55 -23.40
C PRO A 347 -4.47 18.39 -23.19
N ARG A 348 -4.99 17.24 -22.73
CA ARG A 348 -4.21 16.03 -22.45
C ARG A 348 -3.32 15.73 -23.68
N PRO A 349 -1.99 15.67 -23.56
CA PRO A 349 -1.17 15.18 -24.65
C PRO A 349 -1.54 13.71 -24.90
N THR A 350 -1.80 13.40 -26.17
CA THR A 350 -2.17 12.06 -26.67
C THR A 350 -1.09 11.03 -26.38
#